data_AF-A0A6I7N5R5-F1
#
_entry.id   AF-A0A6I7N5R5-F1
#
_cell.length_a   1.000
_cell.length_b   1.000
_cell.length_c   1.000
_cell.angle_alpha   90.00
_cell.angle_beta   90.00
_cell.angle_gamma   90.00
#
_symmetry.space_group_name_H-M   'P 1'
#
loop_
_entity.id
_entity.type
_entity.pdbx_description
1 polymer ?
#
loop_
_entity_poly.entity_id
_entity_poly.type
_entity_poly.pdbx_seq_one_letter_code
_entity_poly.pdbx_strand_id
1 'polypeptide(L)'
;MKQINKITNLLVLLFFGVSLVFFLSFNGVKGLFGIEELRTSTVVYFMLIGLILFLISFGTNKMVKNGLEEEISKKEAEKKELKATLYDLEKGIKLNNLEKRIDQKEDNKDSPNLRPRQNFK
;
A
#
# COMPACT_ATOMS: atom_id res chain seq x y z
N MET A 1 -0.63 15.24 3.10
CA MET A 1 0.31 14.87 2.01
C MET A 1 -0.35 14.60 0.65
N LYS A 2 -1.40 13.76 0.54
CA LYS A 2 -2.05 13.46 -0.76
C LYS A 2 -2.61 14.69 -1.49
N GLN A 3 -3.26 15.61 -0.78
CA GLN A 3 -3.77 16.86 -1.37
C GLN A 3 -2.64 17.79 -1.81
N ILE A 4 -1.57 17.90 -1.00
CA ILE A 4 -0.38 18.70 -1.33
C ILE A 4 0.28 18.17 -2.62
N ASN A 5 0.45 16.86 -2.74
CA ASN A 5 0.97 16.22 -3.96
C ASN A 5 0.08 16.47 -5.18
N LYS A 6 -1.24 16.45 -5.00
CA LYS A 6 -2.19 16.78 -6.08
C LYS A 6 -2.05 18.23 -6.52
N ILE A 7 -1.92 19.16 -5.57
CA ILE A 7 -1.75 20.59 -5.83
C ILE A 7 -0.41 20.85 -6.53
N THR A 8 0.70 20.28 -6.05
CA THR A 8 2.02 20.49 -6.67
C THR A 8 2.08 19.92 -8.09
N ASN A 9 1.52 18.73 -8.33
CA ASN A 9 1.46 18.17 -9.69
C ASN A 9 0.56 19.01 -10.62
N LEU A 10 -0.56 19.53 -10.11
CA LEU A 10 -1.41 20.46 -10.87
C LEU A 10 -0.65 21.74 -11.24
N LEU A 11 0.11 22.30 -10.29
CA LEU A 11 0.89 23.52 -10.48
C LEU A 11 1.99 23.31 -11.53
N VAL A 12 2.68 22.17 -11.49
CA VAL A 12 3.66 21.78 -12.51
C VAL A 12 2.99 21.64 -13.88
N LEU A 13 1.85 20.92 -13.96
CA LEU A 13 1.12 20.73 -15.21
C LEU A 13 0.65 22.08 -15.79
N LEU A 14 0.12 22.96 -14.94
CA LEU A 14 -0.31 24.29 -15.32
C LEU A 14 0.88 25.12 -15.84
N PHE A 15 1.99 25.11 -15.13
CA PHE A 15 3.20 25.85 -15.53
C PHE A 15 3.68 25.42 -16.92
N PHE A 16 3.83 24.11 -17.15
CA PHE A 16 4.27 23.61 -18.45
C PHE A 16 3.21 23.81 -19.54
N GLY A 17 1.92 23.65 -19.23
CA GLY A 17 0.83 23.88 -20.17
C GLY A 17 0.78 25.33 -20.65
N VAL A 18 0.82 26.29 -19.72
CA VAL A 18 0.86 27.73 -20.04
C VAL A 18 2.13 28.08 -20.79
N SER A 19 3.28 27.57 -20.34
CA SER A 19 4.57 27.81 -21.02
C SER A 19 4.54 27.31 -22.46
N LEU A 20 3.96 26.14 -22.71
CA LEU A 20 3.89 25.55 -24.05
C LEU A 20 2.99 26.38 -24.98
N VAL A 21 1.83 26.84 -24.49
CA VAL A 21 0.97 27.77 -25.24
C VAL A 21 1.67 29.10 -25.51
N PHE A 22 2.41 29.63 -24.52
CA PHE A 22 3.20 30.85 -24.64
C PHE A 22 4.26 30.73 -25.74
N PHE A 23 5.05 29.65 -25.76
CA PHE A 23 6.08 29.45 -26.78
C PHE A 23 5.49 29.20 -28.17
N LEU A 24 4.39 28.44 -28.28
CA LEU A 24 3.69 28.22 -29.56
C LEU A 24 3.12 29.52 -30.13
N SER A 25 2.54 30.35 -29.26
CA SER A 25 1.88 31.58 -29.67
C SER A 25 2.84 32.78 -29.68
N PHE A 26 4.14 32.58 -29.45
CA PHE A 26 5.10 33.66 -29.16
C PHE A 26 5.04 34.79 -30.19
N ASN A 27 4.98 34.46 -31.48
CA ASN A 27 4.89 35.46 -32.55
C ASN A 27 3.65 36.36 -32.49
N GLY A 28 2.54 35.89 -31.91
CA GLY A 28 1.31 36.66 -31.70
C GLY A 28 1.24 37.38 -30.35
N VAL A 29 1.85 36.83 -29.30
CA VAL A 29 1.85 37.43 -27.94
C VAL A 29 3.07 38.30 -27.65
N LYS A 30 4.13 38.27 -28.46
CA LYS A 30 5.37 39.05 -28.24
C LYS A 30 5.13 40.55 -28.01
N GLY A 31 4.16 41.14 -28.72
CA GLY A 31 3.77 42.55 -28.57
C GLY A 31 3.00 42.86 -27.27
N LEU A 32 2.32 41.88 -26.68
CA LEU A 32 1.60 42.05 -25.40
C LEU A 32 2.54 42.00 -24.19
N PHE A 33 3.67 41.29 -24.30
CA PHE A 33 4.63 41.14 -23.21
C PHE A 33 5.85 42.06 -23.34
N GLY A 34 5.93 42.89 -24.39
CA GLY A 34 7.07 43.78 -24.62
C GLY A 34 8.38 43.03 -24.88
N ILE A 35 8.29 41.77 -25.33
CA ILE A 35 9.45 40.92 -25.62
C ILE A 35 9.65 40.94 -27.13
N GLU A 36 10.67 41.64 -27.62
CA GLU A 36 10.89 41.78 -29.07
C GLU A 36 11.30 40.46 -29.74
N GLU A 37 12.11 39.64 -29.05
CA GLU A 37 12.66 38.41 -29.60
C GLU A 37 12.76 37.29 -28.56
N LEU A 38 12.59 36.04 -29.02
CA LEU A 38 12.73 34.85 -28.20
C LEU A 38 14.22 34.57 -27.97
N ARG A 39 14.78 35.12 -26.90
CA ARG A 39 16.18 34.86 -26.52
C ARG A 39 16.34 33.48 -25.91
N THR A 40 17.47 32.84 -26.18
CA THR A 40 17.85 31.55 -25.57
C THR A 40 17.83 31.62 -24.04
N SER A 41 18.24 32.75 -23.46
CA SER A 41 18.19 32.97 -22.01
C SER A 41 16.79 32.83 -21.42
N THR A 42 15.76 33.33 -22.11
CA THR A 42 14.36 33.22 -21.69
C THR A 42 13.92 31.75 -21.62
N VAL A 43 14.26 30.97 -22.64
CA VAL A 43 13.95 29.52 -22.69
C VAL A 43 14.65 28.79 -21.55
N VAL A 44 15.93 29.09 -21.30
CA VAL A 44 16.71 28.48 -20.21
C VAL A 44 16.11 28.81 -18.85
N TYR A 45 15.68 30.06 -18.61
CA TYR A 45 15.04 30.43 -17.35
C TYR A 45 13.71 29.70 -17.13
N PHE A 46 12.85 29.61 -18.15
CA PHE A 46 11.62 28.83 -18.07
C PHE A 46 11.88 27.35 -17.76
N MET A 47 12.90 26.76 -18.40
CA MET A 47 13.32 25.39 -18.13
C MET A 47 13.84 25.20 -16.70
N LEU A 48 14.64 26.13 -16.18
CA LEU A 48 15.16 26.07 -14.81
C LEU A 48 14.04 26.20 -13.77
N ILE A 49 13.12 27.15 -13.95
CA ILE A 49 11.96 27.32 -13.06
C ILE A 49 11.08 26.07 -13.11
N GLY A 50 10.81 25.56 -14.31
CA GLY A 50 10.05 24.32 -14.50
C GLY A 50 10.72 23.12 -13.85
N LEU A 51 12.05 23.02 -13.94
CA LEU A 51 12.84 21.97 -13.31
C LEU A 51 12.73 22.04 -11.78
N ILE A 52 12.85 23.23 -11.18
CA ILE A 52 12.70 23.41 -9.74
C ILE A 52 11.29 23.00 -9.28
N LEU A 53 10.25 23.47 -9.98
CA LEU A 53 8.86 23.08 -9.67
C LEU A 53 8.66 21.56 -9.80
N PHE A 54 9.22 20.96 -10.84
CA PHE A 54 9.19 19.52 -11.04
C PHE A 54 9.89 18.76 -9.91
N LEU A 55 11.07 19.21 -9.48
CA LEU A 55 11.82 18.58 -8.39
C LEU A 55 11.06 18.63 -7.06
N ILE A 56 10.40 19.75 -6.76
CA ILE A 56 9.55 19.87 -5.57
C ILE A 56 8.41 18.85 -5.66
N SER A 57 7.72 18.77 -6.79
CA SER A 57 6.62 17.81 -6.97
C SER A 57 7.10 16.36 -6.94
N PHE A 58 8.27 16.08 -7.51
CA PHE A 58 8.88 14.76 -7.48
C PHE A 58 9.23 14.33 -6.04
N GLY A 59 9.80 15.26 -5.27
CA GLY A 59 10.14 15.04 -3.86
C GLY A 59 8.90 14.72 -3.01
N THR A 60 7.83 15.51 -3.14
CA THR A 60 6.58 15.26 -2.41
C THR A 60 5.93 13.94 -2.83
N ASN A 61 5.98 13.59 -4.12
CA ASN A 61 5.43 12.32 -4.60
C ASN A 61 6.21 11.11 -4.06
N LYS A 62 7.54 11.20 -3.99
CA LYS A 62 8.39 10.16 -3.38
C LYS A 62 8.09 9.99 -1.89
N MET A 63 7.93 11.08 -1.13
CA MET A 63 7.57 11.00 0.28
C MET A 63 6.20 10.36 0.51
N VAL A 64 5.20 10.72 -0.30
CA VAL A 64 3.86 10.11 -0.22
C VAL A 64 3.90 8.62 -0.50
N LYS A 65 4.67 8.21 -1.53
CA LYS A 65 4.82 6.81 -1.90
C LYS A 65 5.46 6.00 -0.76
N ASN A 66 6.54 6.50 -0.18
CA ASN A 66 7.22 5.83 0.93
C ASN A 66 6.29 5.66 2.15
N GLY A 67 5.50 6.67 2.48
CA GLY A 67 4.54 6.55 3.59
C GLY A 67 3.42 5.52 3.34
N LEU A 68 2.94 5.42 2.09
CA LEU A 68 1.96 4.39 1.70
C LEU A 68 2.57 2.99 1.75
N GLU A 69 3.82 2.83 1.34
CA GLU A 69 4.54 1.56 1.37
C GLU A 69 4.77 1.08 2.80
N GLU A 70 5.11 2.00 3.71
CA GLU A 70 5.22 1.70 5.14
C GLU A 70 3.86 1.28 5.73
N GLU A 71 2.77 1.99 5.41
CA GLU A 71 1.41 1.63 5.87
C GLU A 71 0.99 0.25 5.35
N ILE A 72 1.32 -0.07 4.10
CA ILE A 72 1.08 -1.39 3.51
C ILE A 72 1.86 -2.46 4.29
N SER A 73 3.15 -2.23 4.57
CA SER A 73 3.98 -3.19 5.31
C SER A 73 3.44 -3.49 6.71
N LYS A 74 2.95 -2.45 7.42
CA LYS A 74 2.33 -2.60 8.75
C LYS A 74 1.06 -3.44 8.67
N LYS A 75 0.17 -3.14 7.72
CA LYS A 75 -1.06 -3.92 7.53
C LYS A 75 -0.78 -5.36 7.12
N GLU A 76 0.26 -5.61 6.35
CA GLU A 76 0.69 -6.97 6.03
C GLU A 76 1.20 -7.74 7.26
N ALA A 77 1.93 -7.08 8.15
CA ALA A 77 2.37 -7.67 9.41
C ALA A 77 1.19 -7.99 10.33
N GLU A 78 0.29 -7.03 10.55
CA GLU A 78 -0.95 -7.22 11.34
C GLU A 78 -1.80 -8.36 10.77
N LYS A 79 -1.93 -8.45 9.44
CA LYS A 79 -2.65 -9.54 8.78
C LYS A 79 -2.00 -10.91 9.02
N LYS A 80 -0.66 -10.99 9.04
CA LYS A 80 0.05 -12.24 9.33
C LYS A 80 -0.16 -12.65 10.78
N GLU A 81 -0.11 -11.70 11.71
CA GLU A 81 -0.38 -11.94 13.13
C GLU A 81 -1.81 -12.43 13.36
N LEU A 82 -2.81 -11.77 12.77
CA LEU A 82 -4.20 -12.20 12.84
C LEU A 82 -4.44 -13.60 12.24
N LYS A 83 -3.72 -13.96 11.17
CA LYS A 83 -3.78 -15.31 10.61
C LYS A 83 -3.18 -16.34 11.56
N ALA A 84 -2.09 -16.01 12.24
CA ALA A 84 -1.47 -16.91 13.22
C ALA A 84 -2.39 -17.12 14.42
N THR A 85 -2.96 -16.04 14.99
CA THR A 85 -3.89 -16.15 16.12
C THR A 85 -5.17 -16.91 15.75
N LEU A 86 -5.70 -16.71 14.54
CA LEU A 86 -6.84 -17.50 14.05
C LEU A 86 -6.48 -18.98 13.91
N TYR A 87 -5.30 -19.30 13.38
CA TYR A 87 -4.83 -20.68 13.24
C TYR A 87 -4.67 -21.37 14.61
N ASP A 88 -4.08 -20.67 15.58
CA ASP A 88 -3.90 -21.17 16.94
C ASP A 88 -5.24 -21.36 17.65
N LEU A 89 -6.20 -20.44 17.46
CA LEU A 89 -7.57 -20.60 17.94
C LEU A 89 -8.25 -21.82 17.33
N GLU A 90 -8.18 -22.00 16.01
CA GLU A 90 -8.77 -23.17 15.35
C GLU A 90 -8.12 -24.48 15.82
N LYS A 91 -6.80 -24.50 16.00
CA LYS A 91 -6.07 -25.65 16.53
C LYS A 91 -6.46 -25.93 17.98
N GLY A 92 -6.53 -24.91 18.82
CA GLY A 92 -6.97 -25.02 20.21
C GLY A 92 -8.40 -25.54 20.32
N ILE A 93 -9.32 -25.07 19.47
CA ILE A 93 -10.70 -25.59 19.40
C ILE A 93 -10.72 -27.05 18.95
N LYS A 94 -9.91 -27.42 17.95
CA LYS A 94 -9.80 -28.81 17.47
C LYS A 94 -9.22 -29.73 18.54
N LEU A 95 -8.25 -29.27 19.32
CA LEU A 95 -7.65 -30.01 20.44
C LEU A 95 -8.64 -30.17 21.60
N ASN A 96 -9.32 -29.09 22.04
CA ASN A 96 -10.37 -29.15 23.06
C ASN A 96 -11.52 -30.11 22.67
N ASN A 97 -11.88 -30.15 21.38
CA ASN A 97 -12.89 -31.08 20.90
C ASN A 97 -12.40 -32.54 20.86
N LEU A 98 -11.09 -32.75 20.69
CA LEU A 98 -10.47 -34.08 20.74
C LEU A 98 -10.35 -34.56 22.20
N GLU A 99 -9.96 -33.68 23.11
CA GLU A 99 -9.86 -33.94 24.55
C GLU A 99 -11.24 -34.27 25.13
N LYS A 100 -12.28 -33.50 24.80
CA LYS A 100 -13.68 -33.86 25.13
C LYS A 100 -14.13 -35.22 24.59
N ARG A 101 -13.62 -35.66 23.43
CA ARG A 101 -13.91 -37.00 22.89
C ARG A 101 -13.10 -38.11 23.55
N ILE A 102 -11.95 -37.80 24.11
CA ILE A 102 -11.11 -38.73 24.87
C ILE A 102 -11.68 -38.90 26.28
N ASP A 103 -12.07 -37.81 26.95
CA ASP A 103 -12.74 -37.83 28.26
C ASP A 103 -14.06 -38.63 28.21
N GLN A 104 -14.86 -38.46 27.15
CA GLN A 104 -16.06 -39.28 26.94
C GLN A 104 -15.78 -40.78 26.68
N LYS A 105 -14.55 -41.12 26.28
CA LYS A 105 -14.13 -42.52 26.04
C LYS A 105 -13.58 -43.18 27.31
N GLU A 106 -13.07 -42.41 28.27
CA GLU A 106 -12.60 -42.93 29.56
C GLU A 106 -13.74 -43.22 30.54
N ASP A 107 -14.84 -42.44 30.51
CA ASP A 107 -16.04 -42.69 31.34
C ASP A 107 -16.86 -43.95 30.93
N ASN A 108 -16.50 -44.64 29.85
CA ASN A 108 -17.18 -45.86 29.36
C ASN A 108 -16.35 -47.14 29.54
N LYS A 109 -15.40 -47.16 30.49
CA LYS A 109 -14.52 -48.32 30.74
C LYS A 109 -14.74 -49.03 32.08
N ASP A 110 -15.92 -48.89 32.69
CA ASP A 110 -16.34 -49.77 33.79
C ASP A 110 -17.34 -50.82 33.30
N SER A 111 -16.82 -51.91 32.71
CA SER A 111 -17.54 -53.19 32.57
C SER A 111 -16.56 -54.30 32.14
N PRO A 112 -16.06 -55.13 33.07
CA PRO A 112 -15.24 -56.28 32.72
C PRO A 112 -16.14 -57.42 32.24
N ASN A 113 -16.55 -57.39 30.97
CA ASN A 113 -17.26 -58.51 30.36
C ASN A 113 -16.25 -59.47 29.70
N LEU A 114 -15.41 -60.10 30.53
CA LEU A 114 -14.57 -61.22 30.11
C LEU A 114 -15.47 -62.44 29.85
N ARG A 115 -15.61 -62.85 28.58
CA ARG A 115 -16.31 -64.10 28.23
C ARG A 115 -15.47 -65.31 28.69
N PRO A 116 -16.09 -66.39 29.19
CA PRO A 116 -15.35 -67.56 29.69
C PRO A 116 -14.65 -68.29 28.55
N ARG A 117 -13.39 -68.69 28.76
CA ARG A 117 -12.66 -69.57 27.85
C ARG A 117 -13.23 -70.99 27.96
N GLN A 118 -13.78 -71.52 26.86
CA GLN A 118 -14.11 -72.94 26.74
C GLN A 118 -12.85 -73.72 26.39
N ASN A 119 -12.38 -74.53 27.33
CA ASN A 119 -11.29 -75.48 27.10
C ASN A 119 -11.92 -76.75 26.50
N PHE A 120 -11.70 -77.01 25.22
CA PHE A 120 -12.07 -78.29 24.60
C PHE A 120 -10.98 -79.32 24.92
N LYS A 121 -11.42 -80.52 25.33
CA LYS A 121 -10.58 -81.65 25.75
C LYS A 121 -10.39 -82.63 24.61
#